data_AF-X1AU47-F1
#
_entry.id   AF-X1AU47-F1
#
_cell.length_a   1.000
_cell.length_b   1.000
_cell.length_c   1.000
_cell.angle_alpha   90.00
_cell.angle_beta   90.00
_cell.angle_gamma   90.00
#
_symmetry.space_group_name_H-M   'P 1'
#
loop_
_entity.id
_entity.type
_entity.pdbx_description
1 polymer ?
#
loop_
_entity_poly.entity_id
_entity_poly.type
_entity_poly.pdbx_seq_one_letter_code
_entity_poly.pdbx_strand_id
1 'polypeptide(L)' 'MADNHEKVEVLNRLLVAASEKWGEEEAKNMKSAFELAAEAFCTVEAFTLKPMEEPAQQRSFFHQERKRYEHEKDEK' A
#
# COMPACT_ATOMS: atom_id res chain seq x y z
N MET A 1 -11.77 -18.62 -2.38
CA MET A 1 -11.97 -18.95 -3.81
C MET A 1 -12.20 -17.72 -4.69
N ALA A 2 -12.18 -16.49 -4.15
CA ALA A 2 -12.39 -15.26 -4.94
C ALA A 2 -11.14 -14.85 -5.76
N ASP A 3 -9.92 -15.09 -5.26
CA ASP A 3 -8.66 -14.67 -5.92
C ASP A 3 -8.46 -15.20 -7.34
N ASN A 4 -9.00 -16.40 -7.64
CA ASN A 4 -8.84 -16.98 -8.98
C ASN A 4 -9.73 -16.32 -10.02
N HIS A 5 -10.85 -15.69 -9.63
CA HIS A 5 -11.75 -15.06 -10.60
C HIS A 5 -11.18 -13.74 -11.11
N GLU A 6 -10.65 -12.90 -10.22
CA GLU A 6 -10.00 -11.63 -10.58
C GLU A 6 -8.76 -11.85 -11.44
N LYS A 7 -7.91 -12.82 -11.11
CA LYS A 7 -6.74 -13.17 -11.93
C LYS A 7 -7.14 -13.57 -13.36
N VAL A 8 -8.21 -14.36 -13.51
CA VAL A 8 -8.70 -14.80 -14.82
C VAL A 8 -9.26 -13.63 -15.64
N GLU A 9 -9.96 -12.68 -15.00
CA GLU A 9 -10.45 -11.48 -15.68
C GLU A 9 -9.31 -10.57 -16.15
N VAL A 10 -8.31 -10.34 -15.30
CA VAL A 10 -7.11 -9.55 -15.66
C VAL A 10 -6.35 -10.21 -16.80
N LEU A 11 -6.15 -11.53 -16.74
CA LEU A 11 -5.50 -12.29 -17.81
C LEU A 11 -6.26 -12.19 -19.13
N ASN A 12 -7.58 -12.36 -19.11
CA ASN A 12 -8.40 -12.26 -20.31
C ASN A 12 -8.31 -10.87 -20.94
N ARG A 13 -8.33 -9.81 -20.14
CA ARG A 13 -8.15 -8.43 -20.63
C ARG A 13 -6.78 -8.22 -21.28
N LEU A 14 -5.72 -8.74 -20.67
CA LEU A 14 -4.36 -8.68 -21.22
C LEU A 14 -4.26 -9.42 -22.56
N LEU A 15 -4.85 -10.62 -22.66
CA LEU A 15 -4.83 -11.42 -23.88
C LEU A 15 -5.64 -10.78 -25.01
N VAL A 16 -6.81 -10.21 -24.71
CA VAL A 16 -7.61 -9.47 -25.71
C VAL A 16 -6.83 -8.27 -26.23
N ALA A 17 -6.29 -7.42 -25.34
CA ALA A 17 -5.51 -6.26 -25.75
C ALA A 17 -4.25 -6.66 -26.54
N ALA A 18 -3.60 -7.75 -26.16
CA ALA A 18 -2.45 -8.26 -26.89
C ALA A 18 -2.85 -8.77 -28.28
N SER A 19 -3.98 -9.46 -28.40
CA SER A 19 -4.49 -9.96 -29.68
C SER A 19 -4.87 -8.83 -30.64
N GLU A 20 -5.42 -7.73 -30.12
CA GLU A 20 -5.75 -6.54 -30.90
C GLU A 20 -4.50 -5.80 -31.38
N LYS A 21 -3.42 -5.76 -30.56
CA LYS A 21 -2.19 -5.04 -30.91
C LYS A 21 -1.21 -5.82 -31.76
N TRP A 22 -1.01 -7.10 -31.46
CA TRP A 22 0.06 -7.92 -32.03
C TRP A 22 -0.45 -9.13 -32.81
N GLY A 23 -1.76 -9.42 -32.75
CA GLY A 23 -2.36 -10.59 -33.36
C GLY A 23 -2.53 -11.76 -32.38
N GLU A 24 -3.45 -12.67 -32.69
CA GLU A 24 -3.78 -13.82 -31.83
C GLU A 24 -2.60 -14.78 -31.62
N GLU A 25 -1.72 -14.93 -32.61
CA GLU A 25 -0.59 -15.86 -32.54
C GLU A 25 0.47 -15.36 -31.54
N GLU A 26 0.87 -14.10 -31.66
CA GLU A 26 1.73 -13.42 -30.68
C GLU A 26 1.10 -13.40 -29.28
N ALA A 27 -0.20 -13.11 -29.16
CA ALA A 27 -0.89 -13.12 -27.88
C ALA A 27 -0.86 -14.51 -27.20
N LYS A 28 -1.01 -15.59 -27.99
CA LYS A 28 -0.87 -16.97 -27.48
C LYS A 28 0.55 -17.28 -27.05
N ASN A 29 1.55 -16.86 -27.83
CA ASN A 29 2.97 -17.05 -27.48
C ASN A 29 3.35 -16.32 -26.18
N MET A 30 2.73 -15.18 -25.91
CA MET A 30 2.95 -14.38 -24.70
C MET A 30 2.06 -14.76 -23.51
N LYS A 31 1.16 -15.75 -23.65
CA LYS A 31 0.18 -16.11 -22.61
C LYS A 31 0.82 -16.37 -21.24
N SER A 32 1.93 -17.09 -21.21
CA SER A 32 2.68 -17.41 -19.99
C SER A 32 3.20 -16.15 -19.28
N ALA A 33 3.63 -15.15 -20.04
CA ALA A 33 4.08 -13.88 -19.50
C ALA A 33 2.91 -13.06 -18.93
N PHE A 34 1.75 -13.09 -19.60
CA PHE A 34 0.54 -12.43 -19.10
C PHE A 34 -0.05 -13.11 -17.86
N GLU A 35 0.08 -14.42 -17.72
CA GLU A 35 -0.31 -15.14 -16.50
C GLU A 35 0.50 -14.68 -15.28
N LEU A 36 1.82 -14.52 -15.45
CA LEU A 36 2.71 -13.94 -14.43
C LEU A 36 2.36 -12.48 -14.13
N ALA A 37 2.08 -11.68 -15.17
CA ALA A 37 1.71 -10.28 -14.99
C ALA A 37 0.38 -10.13 -14.25
N ALA A 38 -0.62 -10.95 -14.57
CA ALA A 38 -1.91 -10.96 -13.88
C ALA A 38 -1.75 -11.33 -12.40
N GLU A 39 -0.90 -12.31 -12.09
CA GLU A 39 -0.61 -12.70 -10.70
C GLU A 39 0.09 -11.58 -9.91
N ALA A 40 1.09 -10.93 -10.52
CA ALA A 40 1.75 -9.78 -9.91
C ALA A 40 0.77 -8.63 -9.66
N PHE A 41 -0.12 -8.34 -10.60
CA PHE A 41 -1.13 -7.31 -10.47
C PHE A 41 -2.08 -7.59 -9.29
N CYS A 42 -2.64 -8.79 -9.20
CA CYS A 42 -3.50 -9.18 -8.09
C CYS A 42 -2.75 -9.12 -6.74
N THR A 43 -1.47 -9.49 -6.72
CA THR A 43 -0.65 -9.41 -5.50
C THR A 43 -0.44 -7.97 -5.04
N VAL A 44 -0.23 -7.04 -5.97
CA VAL A 44 -0.07 -5.61 -5.66
C VAL A 44 -1.39 -4.97 -5.24
N GLU A 45 -2.51 -5.30 -5.88
CA GLU A 45 -3.83 -4.82 -5.44
C GLU A 45 -4.20 -5.34 -4.04
N ALA A 46 -3.87 -6.60 -3.74
CA ALA A 46 -4.03 -7.16 -2.40
C ALA A 46 -3.13 -6.46 -1.36
N PHE A 47 -2.07 -5.78 -1.79
CA PHE A 47 -1.20 -4.99 -0.93
C PHE A 47 -1.83 -3.63 -0.61
N THR A 48 -2.97 -3.65 0.08
CA THR A 48 -3.50 -2.44 0.72
C THR A 48 -2.61 -2.09 1.91
N LEU A 49 -1.89 -0.97 1.82
CA LEU A 49 -1.24 -0.36 2.99
C LEU A 49 -2.31 -0.11 4.05
N LYS A 50 -2.13 -0.67 5.25
CA LYS A 50 -2.97 -0.29 6.39
C LYS A 50 -2.90 1.24 6.53
N PRO A 51 -4.02 1.92 6.86
CA PRO A 51 -3.98 3.34 7.18
C PRO A 51 -2.84 3.55 8.16
N MET A 52 -1.88 4.37 7.76
CA MET A 52 -0.77 4.76 8.62
C MET A 52 -1.40 5.32 9.89
N GLU A 53 -1.32 4.61 11.00
CA GLU A 53 -1.69 5.17 12.30
C GLU A 53 -0.88 6.47 12.41
N GLU A 54 -1.57 7.61 12.45
CA GLU A 54 -0.92 8.89 12.67
C GLU A 54 0.02 8.72 13.86
N PRO A 55 1.32 9.05 13.74
CA PRO A 55 2.24 8.92 14.86
C PRO A 55 1.65 9.71 16.02
N ALA A 56 1.26 8.98 17.08
CA ALA A 56 0.65 9.55 18.26
C ALA A 56 1.48 10.77 18.66
N GLN A 57 0.84 11.94 18.56
CA GLN A 57 1.46 13.25 18.69
C GLN A 57 2.56 13.18 19.74
N GLN A 58 3.82 13.38 19.32
CA GLN A 58 4.91 13.60 20.27
C GLN A 58 4.47 14.79 21.13
N ARG A 59 3.98 14.51 22.34
CA ARG A 59 3.79 15.56 23.34
C ARG A 59 5.17 16.16 23.52
N SER A 60 5.32 17.37 22.98
CA SER A 60 6.53 18.15 23.03
C SER A 60 7.12 18.07 24.42
N PHE A 61 8.36 17.57 24.54
CA PHE A 61 9.08 17.40 25.80
C PHE A 61 9.47 18.74 26.46
N PHE A 62 8.89 19.86 26.04
CA PHE A 62 9.11 21.18 26.63
C PHE A 62 7.95 21.53 27.56
N HIS A 63 8.29 22.06 28.74
CA HIS A 63 7.47 22.65 29.82
C HIS A 63 7.37 21.88 31.15
N GLN A 64 8.46 21.24 31.56
CA GLN A 64 8.79 21.06 32.98
C GLN A 64 10.22 21.61 33.12
N GLU A 65 10.44 22.88 33.44
CA GLU A 65 10.53 23.39 34.80
C GLU A 65 10.33 24.92 34.80
N ARG A 66 9.20 25.40 35.34
CA ARG A 66 9.14 26.80 35.76
C ARG A 66 8.14 27.04 36.88
N LYS A 67 8.17 26.21 37.93
CA LYS A 67 7.54 26.52 39.22
C LYS A 67 8.28 25.78 40.32
N ARG A 68 9.18 26.49 41.03
CA ARG A 68 9.52 26.33 42.46
C ARG A 68 10.88 26.97 42.79
N TYR A 69 10.96 28.30 42.71
CA TYR A 69 11.87 29.11 43.55
C TYR A 69 11.27 30.51 43.73
N GLU A 70 10.00 30.57 44.13
CA GLU A 70 9.42 31.74 44.80
C GLU A 70 8.74 31.20 46.07
N HIS A 71 9.56 30.72 47.00
CA HIS A 71 9.13 30.46 48.38
C HIS A 71 10.34 30.52 49.32
N GLU A 72 11.25 31.47 49.09
CA GLU A 72 12.34 31.79 50.00
C GLU A 72 12.40 33.32 50.20
N LYS A 73 11.23 33.91 50.50
CA LYS A 73 11.14 35.29 50.99
C LYS A 73 10.08 35.53 52.06
N ASP A 74 9.54 34.46 52.65
CA ASP A 74 8.62 34.57 53.77
C ASP A 74 8.86 33.44 54.77
N GLU A 75 10.00 33.46 55.45
CA GLU A 75 10.06 33.01 56.85
C GLU A 75 11.34 33.51 57.55
N LYS A 76 11.12 34.54 58.40
CA LYS A 76 11.91 35.00 59.55
C LYS A 76 13.25 35.73 59.34
#